data_AF-A0A7S3W714-F1
#
_entry.id   AF-A0A7S3W714-F1
#
_cell.length_a   1.000
_cell.length_b   1.000
_cell.length_c   1.000
_cell.angle_alpha   90.00
_cell.angle_beta   90.00
_cell.angle_gamma   90.00
#
_symmetry.space_group_name_H-M   'P 1'
#
loop_
_entity.id
_entity.type
_entity.pdbx_description
1 polymer ?
#
loop_
_entity_poly.entity_id
_entity_poly.type
_entity_poly.pdbx_seq_one_letter_code
_entity_poly.pdbx_strand_id
1 'polypeptide(L)'
;YQPPPLPASPPPPPLPSLPPAPSEPPPVPPSTPGPSPLSAPLLATRSPPLDSRPASRPASRPSSPVGGSGASSTNARQPEASLAEQNAECAVCFDPLHAAPCALFRCGSFRTCRHFLHEACARSLPFPECPLCRCAFDTVQPLPPLLSDPAGWFRAVDTGGEAAGHAARLSRPQVVEALLAQLPLEQRSLEAEFDRRWDGWASPSTEAPEGELRYEAFAAPDSGVLALARSELVRRRGSRIQFID
;
A
#
# COMPACT_ATOMS: atom_id res chain seq x y z
N TYR A 1 -36.40 -22.67 -53.07
CA TYR A 1 -36.19 -21.27 -52.68
C TYR A 1 -34.71 -21.13 -52.34
N GLN A 2 -33.91 -20.56 -53.24
CA GLN A 2 -32.50 -20.29 -52.95
C GLN A 2 -32.43 -18.93 -52.25
N PRO A 3 -31.73 -18.82 -51.11
CA PRO A 3 -31.54 -17.53 -50.46
C PRO A 3 -30.74 -16.61 -51.38
N PRO A 4 -31.05 -15.29 -51.39
CA PRO A 4 -30.30 -14.33 -52.18
C PRO A 4 -28.84 -14.28 -51.73
N PRO A 5 -27.90 -14.03 -52.65
CA PRO A 5 -26.48 -13.89 -52.32
C PRO A 5 -26.27 -12.72 -51.36
N LEU A 6 -25.41 -12.94 -50.36
CA LEU A 6 -25.07 -11.92 -49.38
C LEU A 6 -24.33 -10.75 -50.06
N PRO A 7 -24.58 -9.51 -49.63
CA PRO A 7 -23.87 -8.35 -50.14
C PRO A 7 -22.37 -8.45 -49.82
N ALA A 8 -21.53 -8.03 -50.78
CA ALA A 8 -20.09 -8.01 -50.61
C ALA A 8 -19.69 -7.09 -49.44
N SER A 9 -18.75 -7.55 -48.61
CA SER A 9 -18.22 -6.76 -47.50
C SER A 9 -17.52 -5.50 -48.04
N PRO A 10 -17.70 -4.33 -47.39
CA PRO A 10 -16.99 -3.12 -47.76
C PRO A 10 -15.47 -3.30 -47.54
N PRO A 11 -14.63 -2.63 -48.34
CA PRO A 11 -13.19 -2.68 -48.17
C PRO A 11 -12.78 -2.06 -46.81
N PRO A 12 -11.69 -2.54 -46.19
CA PRO A 12 -11.20 -1.98 -44.94
C PRO A 12 -10.78 -0.51 -45.13
N PRO A 13 -10.94 0.32 -44.09
CA PRO A 13 -10.47 1.71 -44.13
C PRO A 13 -8.95 1.79 -44.29
N PRO A 14 -8.43 2.86 -44.93
CA PRO A 14 -6.99 3.07 -45.05
C PRO A 14 -6.33 3.21 -43.67
N LEU A 15 -5.14 2.63 -43.52
CA LEU A 15 -4.36 2.75 -42.29
C LEU A 15 -3.93 4.20 -42.04
N PRO A 16 -3.97 4.68 -40.79
CA PRO A 16 -3.47 6.01 -40.44
C PRO A 16 -1.97 6.10 -40.71
N SER A 17 -1.53 7.24 -41.27
CA SER A 17 -0.12 7.51 -41.52
C SER A 17 0.67 7.52 -40.21
N LEU A 18 1.79 6.79 -40.18
CA LEU A 18 2.68 6.76 -39.03
C LEU A 18 3.24 8.17 -38.74
N PRO A 19 3.34 8.57 -37.46
CA PRO A 19 3.98 9.82 -37.09
C PRO A 19 5.48 9.79 -37.47
N PRO A 20 6.08 10.96 -37.77
CA PRO A 20 7.51 11.06 -38.05
C PRO A 20 8.33 10.57 -36.84
N ALA A 21 9.45 9.91 -37.12
CA ALA A 21 10.37 9.43 -36.09
C ALA A 21 10.87 10.60 -35.21
N PRO A 22 11.01 10.41 -33.89
CA PRO A 22 11.54 11.44 -33.00
C PRO A 22 12.99 11.77 -33.36
N SER A 23 13.31 13.06 -33.40
CA SER A 23 14.66 13.57 -33.63
C SER A 23 15.63 13.05 -32.58
N GLU A 24 16.82 12.61 -33.03
CA GLU A 24 17.89 12.07 -32.20
C GLU A 24 18.31 13.09 -31.12
N PRO A 25 18.46 12.69 -29.84
CA PRO A 25 18.85 13.61 -28.78
C PRO A 25 20.29 14.12 -28.98
N PRO A 26 20.60 15.37 -28.58
CA PRO A 26 21.94 15.92 -28.71
C PRO A 26 22.96 15.15 -27.85
N PRO A 27 24.23 15.12 -28.27
CA PRO A 27 25.30 14.43 -27.54
C PRO A 27 25.50 15.04 -26.15
N VAL A 28 25.57 14.18 -25.14
CA VAL A 28 25.77 14.55 -23.74
C VAL A 28 27.20 15.09 -23.56
N PRO A 29 27.41 16.27 -22.93
CA PRO A 29 28.75 16.78 -22.67
C PRO A 29 29.51 15.89 -21.67
N PRO A 30 30.85 15.84 -21.76
CA PRO A 30 31.68 15.02 -20.87
C PRO A 30 31.61 15.53 -19.42
N SER A 31 31.27 14.63 -18.50
CA SER A 31 31.22 14.89 -17.07
C SER A 31 32.61 15.22 -16.52
N THR A 32 32.80 16.43 -16.00
CA THR A 32 34.00 16.80 -15.24
C THR A 32 34.06 16.04 -13.89
N PRO A 33 35.21 15.45 -13.53
CA PRO A 33 35.40 14.82 -12.23
C PRO A 33 35.39 15.86 -11.11
N GLY A 34 34.45 15.73 -10.17
CA GLY A 34 34.36 16.58 -8.98
C GLY A 34 35.48 16.29 -7.97
N PRO A 35 35.85 17.28 -7.13
CA PRO A 35 36.94 17.16 -6.16
C PRO A 35 36.60 16.17 -5.04
N SER A 36 37.57 15.31 -4.72
CA SER A 36 37.52 14.34 -3.63
C SER A 36 37.25 15.00 -2.27
N PRO A 37 36.37 14.43 -1.43
CA PRO A 37 36.18 14.91 -0.06
C PRO A 37 37.40 14.56 0.79
N LEU A 38 38.02 15.61 1.34
CA LEU A 38 39.10 15.53 2.31
C LEU A 38 38.63 14.85 3.61
N SER A 39 39.56 14.03 4.13
CA SER A 39 39.54 13.26 5.37
C SER A 39 38.94 13.97 6.58
N ALA A 40 37.98 13.32 7.24
CA ALA A 40 37.59 13.62 8.62
C ALA A 40 38.35 12.72 9.61
N PRO A 41 38.75 13.21 10.79
CA PRO A 41 39.54 12.46 11.76
C PRO A 41 38.68 11.45 12.56
N LEU A 42 39.24 10.25 12.74
CA LEU A 42 38.70 9.17 13.57
C LEU A 42 38.74 9.56 15.06
N LEU A 43 37.59 9.85 15.65
CA LEU A 43 37.42 9.87 17.10
C LEU A 43 37.12 8.46 17.59
N ALA A 44 38.13 7.83 18.19
CA ALA A 44 38.05 6.54 18.85
C ALA A 44 37.08 6.59 20.04
N THR A 45 35.92 5.95 19.91
CA THR A 45 35.01 5.68 21.01
C THR A 45 35.43 4.39 21.70
N ARG A 46 35.88 4.51 22.95
CA ARG A 46 36.26 3.40 23.84
C ARG A 46 35.02 2.55 24.15
N SER A 47 35.09 1.25 23.88
CA SER A 47 34.12 0.26 24.34
C SER A 47 34.15 0.12 25.87
N PRO A 48 33.01 -0.03 26.56
CA PRO A 48 32.99 -0.46 27.95
C PRO A 48 33.26 -1.98 28.09
N PRO A 49 33.82 -2.43 29.23
CA PRO A 49 34.21 -3.82 29.45
C PRO A 49 32.99 -4.75 29.63
N LEU A 50 33.15 -5.97 29.12
CA LEU A 50 32.27 -7.11 29.33
C LEU A 50 32.33 -7.55 30.79
N ASP A 51 31.24 -7.28 31.54
CA ASP A 51 31.11 -7.78 32.90
C ASP A 51 30.61 -9.22 32.90
N SER A 52 31.32 -10.03 33.67
CA SER A 52 31.22 -11.48 33.73
C SER A 52 30.13 -11.88 34.72
N ARG A 53 29.06 -12.54 34.28
CA ARG A 53 28.09 -13.16 35.21
C ARG A 53 28.41 -14.64 35.43
N PRO A 54 28.57 -15.08 36.69
CA PRO A 54 28.86 -16.46 37.04
C PRO A 54 27.61 -17.34 37.03
N ALA A 55 27.85 -18.64 36.85
CA ALA A 55 26.89 -19.72 36.86
C ALA A 55 26.37 -20.08 38.28
N SER A 56 25.19 -20.72 38.28
CA SER A 56 24.73 -21.77 39.22
C SER A 56 24.20 -21.39 40.61
N ARG A 57 22.91 -21.68 40.86
CA ARG A 57 22.34 -22.55 41.94
C ARG A 57 20.81 -22.39 42.10
N PRO A 58 20.09 -23.23 42.90
CA PRO A 58 19.52 -24.52 42.50
C PRO A 58 17.98 -24.58 42.70
N ALA A 59 17.42 -25.76 42.41
CA ALA A 59 16.02 -26.13 42.52
C ALA A 59 15.40 -25.93 43.92
N SER A 60 14.19 -25.36 43.94
CA SER A 60 13.20 -25.54 45.01
C SER A 60 11.81 -25.63 44.39
N ARG A 61 11.25 -26.84 44.41
CA ARG A 61 9.83 -27.14 44.21
C ARG A 61 9.02 -26.64 45.41
N PRO A 62 7.81 -26.12 45.18
CA PRO A 62 6.68 -26.52 46.00
C PRO A 62 5.51 -27.05 45.17
N SER A 63 4.81 -27.98 45.80
CA SER A 63 3.69 -28.77 45.33
C SER A 63 2.40 -27.94 45.15
N SER A 64 1.51 -28.47 44.31
CA SER A 64 0.21 -27.98 43.82
C SER A 64 -0.73 -27.30 44.84
N PRO A 65 -1.73 -26.56 44.35
CA PRO A 65 -3.05 -27.18 44.25
C PRO A 65 -3.80 -26.97 42.91
N VAL A 66 -4.69 -27.93 42.71
CA VAL A 66 -5.73 -28.07 41.69
C VAL A 66 -6.72 -26.90 41.72
N GLY A 67 -7.16 -26.44 40.54
CA GLY A 67 -8.43 -25.73 40.38
C GLY A 67 -8.31 -24.39 39.64
N GLY A 68 -8.77 -24.35 38.39
CA GLY A 68 -8.96 -23.09 37.68
C GLY A 68 -8.99 -23.25 36.17
N SER A 69 -10.06 -23.82 35.62
CA SER A 69 -10.45 -23.64 34.22
C SER A 69 -10.88 -22.19 34.00
N GLY A 70 -9.92 -21.27 34.05
CA GLY A 70 -10.08 -19.91 33.56
C GLY A 70 -9.43 -19.87 32.18
N ALA A 71 -10.26 -19.91 31.14
CA ALA A 71 -9.84 -19.54 29.79
C ALA A 71 -9.45 -18.06 29.81
N SER A 72 -8.21 -17.77 30.23
CA SER A 72 -7.55 -16.51 29.94
C SER A 72 -7.37 -16.46 28.43
N SER A 73 -8.38 -15.91 27.76
CA SER A 73 -8.24 -15.39 26.41
C SER A 73 -7.02 -14.48 26.44
N THR A 74 -5.91 -14.98 25.93
CA THR A 74 -4.75 -14.19 25.52
C THR A 74 -5.23 -13.31 24.39
N ASN A 75 -5.90 -12.22 24.77
CA ASN A 75 -6.29 -11.14 23.89
C ASN A 75 -4.97 -10.52 23.44
N ALA A 76 -4.41 -11.08 22.37
CA ALA A 76 -3.22 -10.59 21.72
C ALA A 76 -3.50 -9.13 21.41
N ARG A 77 -2.87 -8.22 22.18
CA ARG A 77 -3.03 -6.78 22.03
C ARG A 77 -2.75 -6.46 20.56
N GLN A 78 -3.80 -6.14 19.82
CA GLN A 78 -3.65 -5.52 18.51
C GLN A 78 -2.76 -4.28 18.74
N PRO A 79 -1.66 -4.13 17.99
CA PRO A 79 -0.85 -2.93 18.09
C PRO A 79 -1.78 -1.74 17.80
N GLU A 80 -1.89 -0.82 18.75
CA GLU A 80 -2.65 0.40 18.56
C GLU A 80 -2.03 1.16 17.39
N ALA A 81 -2.84 1.52 16.40
CA ALA A 81 -2.39 2.32 15.27
C ALA A 81 -1.78 3.62 15.79
N SER A 82 -0.63 4.01 15.24
CA SER A 82 0.01 5.30 15.52
C SER A 82 -0.91 6.46 15.15
N LEU A 83 -0.70 7.64 15.78
CA LEU A 83 -1.48 8.84 15.45
C LEU A 83 -1.39 9.22 13.97
N ALA A 84 -0.23 8.99 13.33
CA ALA A 84 -0.04 9.21 11.90
C ALA A 84 -0.95 8.30 11.05
N GLU A 85 -1.09 7.03 11.44
CA GLU A 85 -2.02 6.09 10.77
C GLU A 85 -3.48 6.50 10.98
N GLN A 86 -3.84 7.00 12.17
CA GLN A 86 -5.19 7.48 12.48
C GLN A 86 -5.58 8.75 11.71
N ASN A 87 -4.60 9.55 11.28
CA ASN A 87 -4.82 10.77 10.51
C ASN A 87 -4.54 10.62 9.01
N ALA A 88 -4.07 9.44 8.58
CA ALA A 88 -3.54 9.21 7.23
C ALA A 88 -2.49 10.25 6.82
N GLU A 89 -1.52 10.48 7.71
CA GLU A 89 -0.41 11.43 7.53
C GLU A 89 0.90 10.70 7.21
N CYS A 90 1.79 11.34 6.45
CA CYS A 90 3.11 10.80 6.19
C CYS A 90 3.97 10.86 7.46
N ALA A 91 4.47 9.73 7.94
CA ALA A 91 5.28 9.66 9.17
C ALA A 91 6.64 10.40 9.12
N VAL A 92 7.03 10.94 7.96
CA VAL A 92 8.29 11.67 7.77
C VAL A 92 8.08 13.18 7.79
N CYS A 93 7.13 13.70 7.00
CA CYS A 93 6.87 15.15 6.91
C CYS A 93 5.62 15.61 7.67
N PHE A 94 4.80 14.67 8.16
CA PHE A 94 3.53 14.93 8.86
C PHE A 94 2.43 15.60 8.02
N ASP A 95 2.61 15.73 6.72
CA ASP A 95 1.55 16.19 5.81
C ASP A 95 0.56 15.07 5.49
N PRO A 96 -0.71 15.38 5.15
CA PRO A 96 -1.68 14.38 4.72
C PRO A 96 -1.19 13.57 3.52
N LEU A 97 -1.30 12.24 3.57
CA LEU A 97 -0.76 11.35 2.52
C LEU A 97 -1.33 11.64 1.12
N HIS A 98 -2.60 12.02 1.03
CA HIS A 98 -3.25 12.33 -0.25
C HIS A 98 -2.77 13.65 -0.88
N ALA A 99 -1.92 14.44 -0.19
CA ALA A 99 -1.44 15.72 -0.68
C ALA A 99 -0.29 15.59 -1.70
N ALA A 100 0.39 14.44 -1.76
CA ALA A 100 1.43 14.16 -2.75
C ALA A 100 1.43 12.67 -3.16
N PRO A 101 2.16 12.28 -4.23
CA PRO A 101 2.27 10.88 -4.63
C PRO A 101 2.78 9.99 -3.50
N CYS A 102 2.07 8.92 -3.21
CA CYS A 102 2.45 7.94 -2.20
C CYS A 102 3.29 6.80 -2.78
N ALA A 103 4.08 6.17 -1.92
CA ALA A 103 4.82 4.97 -2.20
C ALA A 103 4.62 3.93 -1.09
N LEU A 104 4.99 2.70 -1.41
CA LEU A 104 5.04 1.55 -0.52
C LEU A 104 6.42 0.90 -0.59
N PHE A 105 6.69 0.02 0.36
CA PHE A 105 7.95 -0.69 0.48
C PHE A 105 7.84 -2.14 -0.02
N ARG A 106 8.84 -2.59 -0.79
CA ARG A 106 8.96 -3.98 -1.27
C ARG A 106 10.30 -4.61 -0.91
N CYS A 107 10.30 -5.93 -0.85
CA CYS A 107 11.47 -6.78 -0.81
C CYS A 107 11.27 -7.84 -1.91
N GLY A 108 12.05 -7.74 -2.98
CA GLY A 108 11.82 -8.46 -4.22
C GLY A 108 10.43 -8.16 -4.81
N SER A 109 9.63 -9.20 -5.01
CA SER A 109 8.26 -9.07 -5.52
C SER A 109 7.22 -8.80 -4.44
N PHE A 110 7.56 -8.73 -3.16
CA PHE A 110 6.53 -8.66 -2.10
C PHE A 110 6.54 -7.34 -1.38
N ARG A 111 5.34 -6.85 -1.06
CA ARG A 111 5.17 -5.69 -0.20
C ARG A 111 5.51 -6.08 1.25
N THR A 112 6.36 -5.30 1.91
CA THR A 112 6.96 -5.69 3.21
C THR A 112 6.11 -5.28 4.41
N CYS A 113 5.30 -4.24 4.27
CA CYS A 113 4.39 -3.77 5.32
C CYS A 113 3.20 -2.99 4.75
N ARG A 114 2.21 -2.69 5.60
CA ARG A 114 0.98 -1.96 5.24
C ARG A 114 1.13 -0.44 5.15
N HIS A 115 2.25 0.12 5.59
CA HIS A 115 2.42 1.57 5.67
C HIS A 115 2.61 2.21 4.29
N PHE A 116 2.14 3.44 4.18
CA PHE A 116 2.35 4.33 3.04
C PHE A 116 3.10 5.58 3.51
N LEU A 117 3.93 6.13 2.63
CA LEU A 117 4.57 7.43 2.81
C LEU A 117 4.48 8.19 1.50
N HIS A 118 4.70 9.51 1.52
CA HIS A 118 5.01 10.22 0.28
C HIS A 118 6.24 9.62 -0.39
N GLU A 119 6.21 9.51 -1.72
CA GLU A 119 7.28 8.89 -2.51
C GLU A 119 8.63 9.58 -2.25
N ALA A 120 8.65 10.91 -2.25
CA ALA A 120 9.86 11.69 -1.97
C ALA A 120 10.42 11.38 -0.56
N CYS A 121 9.55 11.31 0.45
CA CYS A 121 9.92 10.99 1.82
C CYS A 121 10.44 9.56 1.98
N ALA A 122 9.81 8.59 1.31
CA ALA A 122 10.23 7.20 1.33
C ALA A 122 11.64 7.02 0.70
N ARG A 123 11.91 7.73 -0.39
CA ARG A 123 13.22 7.71 -1.06
C ARG A 123 14.32 8.44 -0.28
N SER A 124 13.97 9.38 0.59
CA SER A 124 14.92 10.12 1.42
C SER A 124 15.27 9.42 2.74
N LEU A 125 14.75 8.21 2.99
CA LEU A 125 15.05 7.48 4.22
C LEU A 125 16.54 7.11 4.28
N PRO A 126 17.22 7.33 5.42
CA PRO A 126 18.65 7.02 5.55
C PRO A 126 18.95 5.52 5.65
N PHE A 127 17.91 4.71 5.94
CA PHE A 127 18.03 3.26 6.11
C PHE A 127 16.92 2.56 5.32
N PRO A 128 17.18 1.34 4.82
CA PRO A 128 16.20 0.53 4.08
C PRO A 128 15.18 -0.16 5.00
N GLU A 129 14.63 0.57 5.97
CA GLU A 129 13.65 0.08 6.95
C GLU A 129 12.45 1.03 7.04
N CYS A 130 11.24 0.48 7.12
CA CYS A 130 10.04 1.28 7.33
C CYS A 130 10.12 2.03 8.69
N PRO A 131 9.92 3.36 8.75
CA PRO A 131 10.05 4.11 10.00
C PRO A 131 8.99 3.76 11.05
N LEU A 132 7.87 3.15 10.65
CA LEU A 132 6.74 2.79 11.53
C LEU A 132 6.91 1.41 12.15
N CYS A 133 7.21 0.38 11.34
CA CYS A 133 7.33 -1.01 11.83
C CYS A 133 8.70 -1.65 11.69
N ARG A 134 9.69 -0.93 11.14
CA ARG A 134 11.08 -1.39 10.95
C ARG A 134 11.22 -2.63 10.05
N CYS A 135 10.20 -2.96 9.27
CA CYS A 135 10.35 -3.98 8.23
C CYS A 135 11.38 -3.50 7.21
N ALA A 136 12.38 -4.34 6.94
CA ALA A 136 13.37 -4.09 5.91
C ALA A 136 12.72 -4.09 4.52
N PHE A 137 13.27 -3.31 3.59
CA PHE A 137 12.84 -3.24 2.20
C PHE A 137 14.04 -3.03 1.28
N ASP A 138 13.97 -3.47 0.02
CA ASP A 138 14.99 -3.20 -1.00
C ASP A 138 14.54 -2.17 -2.03
N THR A 139 13.23 -1.94 -2.12
CA THR A 139 12.62 -1.14 -3.19
C THR A 139 11.54 -0.23 -2.63
N VAL A 140 11.58 1.04 -3.05
CA VAL A 140 10.47 1.99 -2.88
C VAL A 140 9.67 1.99 -4.18
N GLN A 141 8.44 1.50 -4.11
CA GLN A 141 7.54 1.45 -5.27
C GLN A 141 6.49 2.56 -5.18
N PRO A 142 6.34 3.42 -6.20
CA PRO A 142 5.22 4.36 -6.29
C PRO A 142 3.89 3.60 -6.27
N LEU A 143 2.93 4.07 -5.47
CA LEU A 143 1.59 3.50 -5.45
C LEU A 143 0.85 3.96 -6.72
N PRO A 144 0.42 3.05 -7.63
CA PRO A 144 -0.25 3.44 -8.87
C PRO A 144 -1.50 4.28 -8.59
N PRO A 145 -1.88 5.26 -9.42
CA PRO A 145 -3.05 6.08 -9.12
C PRO A 145 -4.35 5.29 -9.28
N LEU A 146 -5.16 5.21 -8.22
CA LEU A 146 -6.40 4.42 -8.15
C LEU A 146 -7.35 4.62 -9.34
N LEU A 147 -7.53 5.86 -9.79
CA LEU A 147 -8.55 6.19 -10.80
C LEU A 147 -8.13 5.86 -12.23
N SER A 148 -6.82 5.94 -12.53
CA SER A 148 -6.28 5.69 -13.87
C SER A 148 -5.72 4.29 -14.05
N ASP A 149 -5.23 3.65 -12.98
CA ASP A 149 -4.75 2.27 -12.99
C ASP A 149 -5.27 1.50 -11.76
N PRO A 150 -6.58 1.19 -11.71
CA PRO A 150 -7.17 0.46 -10.59
C PRO A 150 -6.62 -0.95 -10.44
N ALA A 151 -6.21 -1.60 -11.53
CA ALA A 151 -5.64 -2.95 -11.51
C ALA A 151 -4.24 -2.96 -10.90
N GLY A 152 -3.38 -2.03 -11.31
CA GLY A 152 -2.05 -1.85 -10.73
C GLY A 152 -2.13 -1.42 -9.26
N TRP A 153 -3.04 -0.50 -8.92
CA TRP A 153 -3.30 -0.10 -7.54
C TRP A 153 -3.66 -1.31 -6.67
N PHE A 154 -4.61 -2.13 -7.13
CA PHE A 154 -5.09 -3.29 -6.38
C PHE A 154 -3.97 -4.31 -6.10
N ARG A 155 -3.16 -4.64 -7.12
CA ARG A 155 -2.00 -5.53 -6.95
C ARG A 155 -0.94 -4.93 -6.04
N ALA A 156 -0.72 -3.62 -6.11
CA ALA A 156 0.29 -2.94 -5.32
C ALA A 156 -0.06 -2.90 -3.82
N VAL A 157 -1.35 -2.77 -3.47
CA VAL A 157 -1.81 -2.70 -2.08
C VAL A 157 -1.73 -4.05 -1.36
N ASP A 158 -1.88 -5.14 -2.10
CA ASP A 158 -1.86 -6.50 -1.55
C ASP A 158 -0.50 -6.84 -0.91
N THR A 159 -0.53 -7.15 0.39
CA THR A 159 0.67 -7.54 1.16
C THR A 159 0.93 -9.06 1.17
N GLY A 160 0.06 -9.89 0.59
CA GLY A 160 0.13 -11.36 0.69
C GLY A 160 0.13 -12.14 -0.62
N GLY A 161 -0.40 -11.59 -1.73
CA GLY A 161 -0.75 -12.37 -2.92
C GLY A 161 0.40 -12.92 -3.77
N GLU A 162 1.39 -12.10 -4.17
CA GLU A 162 2.38 -12.55 -5.16
C GLU A 162 3.28 -13.68 -4.63
N ALA A 163 3.57 -13.73 -3.32
CA ALA A 163 4.48 -14.74 -2.76
C ALA A 163 3.88 -16.13 -2.75
N ALA A 164 2.56 -16.18 -2.64
CA ALA A 164 1.82 -17.42 -2.51
C ALA A 164 1.43 -17.98 -3.89
N GLY A 165 1.71 -17.28 -5.00
CA GLY A 165 1.25 -17.69 -6.34
C GLY A 165 -0.27 -17.61 -6.51
N HIS A 166 -0.96 -16.87 -5.64
CA HIS A 166 -2.41 -16.69 -5.70
C HIS A 166 -2.76 -15.35 -6.34
N ALA A 167 -3.97 -15.26 -6.89
CA ALA A 167 -4.51 -13.98 -7.35
C ALA A 167 -4.54 -12.97 -6.20
N ALA A 168 -4.29 -11.68 -6.49
CA ALA A 168 -4.26 -10.64 -5.49
C ALA A 168 -5.60 -10.52 -4.74
N ARG A 169 -5.53 -10.29 -3.42
CA ARG A 169 -6.71 -10.16 -2.55
C ARG A 169 -6.45 -9.09 -1.49
N LEU A 170 -7.49 -8.33 -1.14
CA LEU A 170 -7.39 -7.25 -0.16
C LEU A 170 -8.32 -7.46 1.02
N SER A 171 -7.77 -7.45 2.22
CA SER A 171 -8.51 -7.30 3.47
C SER A 171 -9.07 -5.89 3.63
N ARG A 172 -10.10 -5.75 4.47
CA ARG A 172 -10.73 -4.46 4.78
C ARG A 172 -9.73 -3.37 5.19
N PRO A 173 -8.80 -3.61 6.14
CA PRO A 173 -7.83 -2.59 6.55
C PRO A 173 -6.93 -2.13 5.41
N GLN A 174 -6.44 -3.05 4.57
CA GLN A 174 -5.57 -2.70 3.44
C GLN A 174 -6.26 -1.74 2.47
N VAL A 175 -7.55 -1.97 2.18
CA VAL A 175 -8.32 -1.11 1.28
C VAL A 175 -8.54 0.27 1.90
N VAL A 176 -8.97 0.33 3.16
CA VAL A 176 -9.25 1.60 3.86
C VAL A 176 -7.99 2.45 3.96
N GLU A 177 -6.88 1.88 4.44
CA GLU A 177 -5.60 2.58 4.58
C GLU A 177 -5.10 3.12 3.22
N ALA A 178 -5.19 2.31 2.16
CA ALA A 178 -4.74 2.72 0.83
C ALA A 178 -5.64 3.78 0.18
N LEU A 179 -6.96 3.76 0.45
CA LEU A 179 -7.88 4.79 0.00
C LEU A 179 -7.60 6.13 0.69
N LEU A 180 -7.41 6.12 2.02
CA LEU A 180 -7.07 7.31 2.78
C LEU A 180 -5.70 7.88 2.38
N ALA A 181 -4.76 7.02 1.98
CA ALA A 181 -3.46 7.44 1.49
C ALA A 181 -3.52 8.22 0.17
N GLN A 182 -4.42 7.90 -0.75
CA GLN A 182 -4.49 8.57 -2.06
C GLN A 182 -5.59 9.62 -2.19
N LEU A 183 -6.63 9.54 -1.37
CA LEU A 183 -7.83 10.36 -1.53
C LEU A 183 -8.09 11.20 -0.27
N PRO A 184 -8.57 12.44 -0.42
CA PRO A 184 -8.98 13.29 0.69
C PRO A 184 -10.33 12.81 1.24
N LEU A 185 -10.38 11.65 1.87
CA LEU A 185 -11.56 11.06 2.49
C LEU A 185 -11.54 11.25 4.01
N GLU A 186 -12.71 11.23 4.65
CA GLU A 186 -12.82 11.29 6.11
C GLU A 186 -12.94 9.86 6.62
N GLN A 187 -12.04 9.49 7.53
CA GLN A 187 -11.84 8.09 7.93
C GLN A 187 -13.10 7.48 8.54
N ARG A 188 -13.79 8.17 9.45
CA ARG A 188 -14.96 7.58 10.14
C ARG A 188 -16.11 7.31 9.18
N SER A 189 -16.38 8.23 8.26
CA SER A 189 -17.40 8.06 7.22
C SER A 189 -17.03 6.89 6.29
N LEU A 190 -15.76 6.78 5.92
CA LEU A 190 -15.30 5.68 5.06
C LEU A 190 -15.43 4.33 5.77
N GLU A 191 -14.98 4.22 7.02
CA GLU A 191 -15.10 2.99 7.83
C GLU A 191 -16.56 2.58 8.01
N ALA A 192 -17.45 3.54 8.28
CA ALA A 192 -18.88 3.28 8.41
C ALA A 192 -19.52 2.79 7.09
N GLU A 193 -19.09 3.31 5.93
CA GLU A 193 -19.53 2.76 4.63
C GLU A 193 -19.03 1.33 4.43
N PHE A 194 -17.77 1.06 4.80
CA PHE A 194 -17.20 -0.28 4.72
C PHE A 194 -17.93 -1.25 5.64
N ASP A 195 -18.23 -0.89 6.89
CA ASP A 195 -18.99 -1.77 7.81
C ASP A 195 -20.35 -2.16 7.26
N ARG A 196 -21.02 -1.28 6.51
CA ARG A 196 -22.33 -1.57 5.93
C ARG A 196 -22.28 -2.42 4.66
N ARG A 197 -21.20 -2.33 3.89
CA ARG A 197 -21.13 -2.89 2.52
C ARG A 197 -20.10 -4.00 2.36
N TRP A 198 -19.19 -4.17 3.31
CA TRP A 198 -18.04 -5.07 3.17
C TRP A 198 -18.48 -6.49 2.83
N ASP A 199 -19.44 -7.05 3.56
CA ASP A 199 -19.91 -8.42 3.33
C ASP A 199 -20.55 -8.62 1.95
N GLY A 200 -21.07 -7.55 1.34
CA GLY A 200 -21.57 -7.57 -0.04
C GLY A 200 -20.46 -7.56 -1.09
N TRP A 201 -19.27 -7.08 -0.75
CA TRP A 201 -18.10 -7.05 -1.63
C TRP A 201 -17.15 -8.22 -1.41
N ALA A 202 -16.90 -8.57 -0.15
CA ALA A 202 -16.10 -9.70 0.27
C ALA A 202 -16.91 -10.97 0.03
N SER A 203 -16.66 -11.60 -1.12
CA SER A 203 -17.43 -12.76 -1.54
C SER A 203 -17.24 -13.92 -0.56
N PRO A 204 -18.32 -14.61 -0.12
CA PRO A 204 -18.24 -15.85 0.64
C PRO A 204 -17.89 -17.05 -0.27
N SER A 205 -17.08 -16.83 -1.31
CA SER A 205 -16.71 -17.90 -2.24
C SER A 205 -15.91 -18.96 -1.49
N THR A 206 -16.27 -20.22 -1.69
CA THR A 206 -15.71 -21.41 -1.02
C THR A 206 -14.18 -21.55 -1.14
N GLU A 207 -13.56 -20.80 -2.04
CA GLU A 207 -12.12 -20.86 -2.37
C GLU A 207 -11.31 -19.70 -1.76
N ALA A 208 -11.94 -18.78 -1.04
CA ALA A 208 -11.27 -17.66 -0.39
C ALA A 208 -11.45 -17.76 1.13
N PRO A 209 -10.42 -17.42 1.94
CA PRO A 209 -10.66 -17.15 3.34
C PRO A 209 -11.71 -16.03 3.45
N GLU A 210 -12.67 -16.22 4.34
CA GLU A 210 -13.78 -15.32 4.56
C GLU A 210 -13.27 -13.89 4.86
N GLY A 211 -13.87 -12.88 4.23
CA GLY A 211 -13.55 -11.48 4.49
C GLY A 211 -12.48 -10.84 3.59
N GLU A 212 -12.12 -11.45 2.47
CA GLU A 212 -11.21 -10.85 1.47
C GLU A 212 -11.94 -10.34 0.21
N LEU A 213 -11.50 -9.17 -0.26
CA LEU A 213 -11.98 -8.54 -1.48
C LEU A 213 -11.18 -9.01 -2.70
N ARG A 214 -11.87 -9.39 -3.77
CA ARG A 214 -11.30 -9.72 -5.08
C ARG A 214 -11.37 -8.54 -6.04
N TYR A 215 -10.56 -8.55 -7.09
CA TYR A 215 -10.51 -7.47 -8.06
C TYR A 215 -11.86 -7.23 -8.75
N GLU A 216 -12.60 -8.29 -9.08
CA GLU A 216 -13.90 -8.17 -9.77
C GLU A 216 -14.93 -7.43 -8.90
N ALA A 217 -14.98 -7.73 -7.60
CA ALA A 217 -15.86 -7.05 -6.65
C ALA A 217 -15.40 -5.61 -6.38
N PHE A 218 -14.09 -5.40 -6.29
CA PHE A 218 -13.50 -4.07 -6.15
C PHE A 218 -13.83 -3.14 -7.32
N ALA A 219 -13.72 -3.66 -8.55
CA ALA A 219 -13.90 -2.91 -9.79
C ALA A 219 -15.34 -2.93 -10.34
N ALA A 220 -16.30 -3.54 -9.63
CA ALA A 220 -17.69 -3.56 -10.05
C ALA A 220 -18.22 -2.13 -10.29
N PRO A 221 -18.81 -1.83 -11.45
CA PRO A 221 -18.99 -0.46 -11.94
C PRO A 221 -19.93 0.39 -11.08
N ASP A 222 -20.99 -0.23 -10.54
CA ASP A 222 -22.04 0.49 -9.81
C ASP A 222 -22.01 0.21 -8.30
N SER A 223 -21.47 -0.94 -7.91
CA SER A 223 -21.52 -1.42 -6.54
C SER A 223 -20.15 -1.55 -5.90
N GLY A 224 -19.05 -1.57 -6.65
CA GLY A 224 -17.71 -1.86 -6.13
C GLY A 224 -17.10 -0.72 -5.31
N VAL A 225 -16.00 -1.02 -4.63
CA VAL A 225 -15.23 -0.03 -3.85
C VAL A 225 -14.76 1.13 -4.74
N LEU A 226 -14.36 0.85 -5.98
CA LEU A 226 -13.96 1.91 -6.91
C LEU A 226 -15.12 2.86 -7.25
N ALA A 227 -16.34 2.33 -7.37
CA ALA A 227 -17.55 3.13 -7.60
C ALA A 227 -17.87 4.02 -6.39
N LEU A 228 -17.71 3.50 -5.17
CA LEU A 228 -17.82 4.28 -3.95
C LEU A 228 -16.79 5.42 -3.93
N ALA A 229 -15.50 5.11 -4.14
CA ALA A 229 -14.42 6.11 -4.12
C ALA A 229 -14.66 7.25 -5.13
N ARG A 230 -15.11 6.92 -6.34
CA ARG A 230 -15.47 7.92 -7.36
C ARG A 230 -16.63 8.81 -6.90
N SER A 231 -17.68 8.21 -6.33
CA SER A 231 -18.86 8.93 -5.85
C SER A 231 -18.52 9.90 -4.71
N GLU A 232 -17.66 9.48 -3.78
CA GLU A 232 -17.15 10.33 -2.69
C GLU A 232 -16.41 11.56 -3.22
N LEU A 233 -15.55 11.38 -4.22
CA LEU A 233 -14.79 12.48 -4.83
C LEU A 233 -15.69 13.48 -5.55
N VAL A 234 -16.72 13.01 -6.26
CA VAL A 234 -17.71 13.87 -6.90
C VAL A 234 -18.47 14.68 -5.86
N ARG A 235 -18.97 14.03 -4.79
CA ARG A 235 -19.72 14.71 -3.72
C ARG A 235 -18.90 15.83 -3.08
N ARG A 236 -17.63 15.57 -2.76
CA ARG A 236 -16.73 16.55 -2.15
C ARG A 236 -16.43 17.74 -3.06
N ARG A 237 -16.26 17.51 -4.37
CA ARG A 237 -16.09 18.60 -5.35
C ARG A 237 -17.33 19.49 -5.43
N GLY A 238 -18.53 18.89 -5.39
CA GLY A 238 -19.79 19.64 -5.36
C GLY A 238 -19.96 20.48 -4.09
N SER A 239 -19.61 19.93 -2.91
CA SER A 239 -19.72 20.66 -1.64
C SER A 239 -18.75 21.83 -1.50
N ARG A 240 -17.58 21.79 -2.15
CA ARG A 240 -16.56 22.86 -2.05
C ARG A 240 -16.97 24.16 -2.75
N ILE A 241 -17.95 24.12 -3.65
CA ILE A 241 -18.40 25.30 -4.42
C ILE A 241 -19.36 26.17 -3.59
N GLN A 242 -19.96 25.66 -2.50
CA GLN A 242 -21.04 26.36 -1.78
C GLN A 242 -20.59 27.28 -0.62
N PHE A 243 -19.29 27.51 -0.42
CA PHE A 243 -18.77 28.30 0.72
C PHE A 243 -17.95 29.54 0.30
N ILE A 244 -18.18 30.07 -0.91
CA ILE A 244 -17.63 31.36 -1.35
C ILE A 244 -18.82 32.26 -1.70
N ASP A 245 -19.52 32.77 -0.70
CA ASP A 245 -20.42 33.93 -0.77
C ASP A 245 -20.49 34.62 0.60
#